data_AF-A0A453L9F2-F1
#
_entry.id   AF-A0A453L9F2-F1
#
_cell.length_a   1.000
_cell.length_b   1.000
_cell.length_c   1.000
_cell.angle_alpha   90.00
_cell.angle_beta   90.00
_cell.angle_gamma   90.00
#
_symmetry.space_group_name_H-M   'P 1'
#
loop_
_entity.id
_entity.type
_entity.pdbx_description
1 polymer ?
#
loop_
_entity_poly.entity_id
_entity_poly.type
_entity_poly.pdbx_seq_one_letter_code
_entity_poly.pdbx_strand_id
1 'polypeptide(L)'
;RHHERLAKMFDMWCLHIPVQDRTTFQGLVEHVERTVKSESSRAPDRPVYLVGESVGACIALAVAARNRDVDLVLVLVNPGTSFHRSQLQSLSALLDLVPDPFHSSTPQLLNFLTGNFMKMSPRFGGAGQALSEVASGLLPSLMYLADILPKESIVWKMKMLRTASSFVNSRLHAVKAQTLVVASGNDELLPSRDEAERLRGTLKKCRVRHFRDNGHKILLEDGFDLVTTIKGAGDYRRSRQTDYVLDFLPLSDDELEKAIDRDRLLTFATDPVMLSTLPDGKIVRGLAGLPRAGPVLLVGYHMLMGFELGPLVTGVLRSTGIHIRGLAHPFMFNESSDQLIPDSSNYDLHRIMGAVPVTAVNFYKLLSEKQFVLLYPGGAREALHRKGEEYRLFWPEQSEFVRMASRFGATIIPFGVVGEDDICDVCC
;
A
#
# COMPACT_ATOMS: atom_id res chain seq x y z
N ARG A 1 -0.75 16.81 -5.24
CA ARG A 1 -0.98 15.67 -6.15
C ARG A 1 -2.03 14.68 -5.63
N HIS A 2 -1.80 14.00 -4.50
CA HIS A 2 -2.74 12.98 -4.01
C HIS A 2 -4.12 13.49 -3.58
N HIS A 3 -4.24 14.79 -3.30
CA HIS A 3 -5.45 15.41 -2.76
C HIS A 3 -6.71 15.12 -3.57
N GLU A 4 -6.67 15.29 -4.90
CA GLU A 4 -7.87 15.10 -5.74
C GLU A 4 -8.39 13.66 -5.71
N ARG A 5 -7.50 12.67 -5.70
CA ARG A 5 -7.88 11.26 -5.62
C ARG A 5 -8.37 10.90 -4.21
N LEU A 6 -7.69 11.37 -3.17
CA LEU A 6 -8.08 11.14 -1.78
C LEU A 6 -9.43 11.80 -1.45
N ALA A 7 -9.72 12.98 -1.99
CA ALA A 7 -10.98 13.70 -1.77
C ALA A 7 -12.20 12.95 -2.35
N LYS A 8 -12.00 12.02 -3.31
CA LYS A 8 -13.05 11.12 -3.79
C LYS A 8 -13.39 10.00 -2.80
N MET A 9 -12.52 9.76 -1.82
CA MET A 9 -12.63 8.67 -0.83
C MET A 9 -12.89 9.17 0.59
N PHE A 10 -12.42 10.38 0.91
CA PHE A 10 -12.36 10.89 2.27
C PHE A 10 -12.83 12.33 2.36
N ASP A 11 -13.48 12.65 3.49
CA ASP A 11 -13.61 14.03 3.97
C ASP A 11 -12.24 14.49 4.49
N MET A 12 -11.49 15.24 3.67
CA MET A 12 -10.07 15.52 3.92
C MET A 12 -9.82 16.74 4.81
N TRP A 13 -8.90 16.57 5.76
CA TRP A 13 -8.34 17.63 6.59
C TRP A 13 -6.82 17.56 6.51
N CYS A 14 -6.15 18.71 6.38
CA CYS A 14 -4.69 18.76 6.33
C CYS A 14 -4.17 19.63 7.47
N LEU A 15 -3.29 19.06 8.30
CA LEU A 15 -2.52 19.83 9.27
C LEU A 15 -1.34 20.47 8.56
N HIS A 16 -1.40 21.79 8.37
CA HIS A 16 -0.26 22.58 7.91
C HIS A 16 0.52 23.11 9.11
N ILE A 17 1.82 22.83 9.17
CA ILE A 17 2.73 23.35 10.20
C ILE A 17 3.66 24.36 9.52
N PRO A 18 3.45 25.68 9.72
CA PRO A 18 4.30 26.72 9.15
C PRO A 18 5.78 26.54 9.51
N VAL A 19 6.69 27.01 8.66
CA VAL A 19 8.14 26.86 8.86
C VAL A 19 8.61 27.49 10.19
N GLN A 20 8.05 28.64 10.55
CA GLN A 20 8.36 29.39 11.77
C GLN A 20 7.57 28.90 12.98
N ASP A 21 6.67 27.92 12.82
CA ASP A 21 5.89 27.37 13.92
C ASP A 21 6.83 26.69 14.94
N ARG A 22 6.61 27.01 16.21
CA ARG A 22 7.36 26.47 17.36
C ARG A 22 6.46 25.75 18.36
N THR A 23 5.28 25.32 17.92
CA THR A 23 4.39 24.46 18.70
C THR A 23 5.14 23.19 19.06
N THR A 24 5.04 22.79 20.33
CA THR A 24 5.70 21.58 20.81
C THR A 24 5.05 20.34 20.18
N PHE A 25 5.78 19.22 20.17
CA PHE A 25 5.23 17.94 19.73
C PHE A 25 3.92 17.61 20.45
N GLN A 26 3.85 17.83 21.77
CA GLN A 26 2.63 17.60 22.55
C GLN A 26 1.48 18.51 22.09
N GLY A 27 1.74 19.79 21.84
CA GLY A 27 0.72 20.71 21.35
C GLY A 27 0.15 20.25 20.00
N LEU A 28 1.01 19.82 19.07
CA LEU A 28 0.57 19.27 17.78
C LEU A 28 -0.28 18.01 17.94
N VAL A 29 0.10 17.09 18.83
CA VAL A 29 -0.70 15.90 19.17
C VAL A 29 -2.06 16.29 19.72
N GLU A 30 -2.14 17.29 20.61
CA GLU A 30 -3.40 17.78 21.19
C GLU A 30 -4.31 18.44 20.13
N HIS A 31 -3.74 19.15 19.15
CA HIS A 31 -4.51 19.69 18.03
C HIS A 31 -5.17 18.59 17.20
N VAL A 32 -4.40 17.57 16.81
CA VAL A 32 -4.93 16.45 16.01
C VAL A 32 -5.92 15.61 16.84
N GLU A 33 -5.60 15.35 18.10
CA GLU A 33 -6.47 14.60 19.02
C GLU A 33 -7.84 15.29 19.20
N ARG A 34 -7.87 16.62 19.32
CA ARG A 34 -9.13 17.37 19.44
C ARG A 34 -10.01 17.15 18.20
N THR A 35 -9.43 17.23 17.00
CA THR A 35 -10.15 16.99 15.75
C THR A 35 -10.64 15.55 15.67
N VAL A 36 -9.79 14.57 16.01
CA VAL A 36 -10.16 13.15 16.02
C VAL A 36 -11.34 12.88 16.96
N LYS A 37 -11.32 13.42 18.19
CA LYS A 37 -12.42 13.26 19.15
C LYS A 37 -13.71 13.92 18.67
N SER A 38 -13.61 15.09 18.05
CA SER A 38 -14.76 15.79 17.46
C SER A 38 -15.40 14.95 16.36
N GLU A 39 -14.60 14.46 15.40
CA GLU A 39 -15.12 13.66 14.28
C GLU A 39 -15.64 12.29 14.74
N SER A 40 -14.96 11.64 15.67
CA SER A 40 -15.43 10.37 16.25
C SER A 40 -16.73 10.53 17.02
N SER A 41 -16.98 11.70 17.64
CA SER A 41 -18.25 11.98 18.31
C SER A 41 -19.37 12.29 17.31
N ARG A 42 -19.02 12.96 16.20
CA ARG A 42 -19.96 13.30 15.12
C ARG A 42 -20.42 12.09 14.31
N ALA A 43 -19.53 11.11 14.08
CA ALA A 43 -19.81 9.93 13.29
C ALA A 43 -19.13 8.67 13.89
N PRO A 44 -19.70 8.07 14.96
CA PRO A 44 -19.05 7.00 15.73
C PRO A 44 -18.90 5.65 14.99
N ASP A 45 -19.59 5.49 13.86
CA ASP A 45 -19.52 4.29 13.02
C ASP A 45 -18.52 4.45 11.85
N ARG A 46 -17.99 5.65 11.63
CA ARG A 46 -17.02 5.95 10.58
C ARG A 46 -15.60 5.93 11.15
N PRO A 47 -14.67 5.17 10.55
CA PRO A 47 -13.28 5.23 10.95
C PRO A 47 -12.63 6.57 10.57
N VAL A 48 -11.67 7.01 11.38
CA VAL A 48 -10.83 8.18 11.07
C VAL A 48 -9.45 7.70 10.61
N TYR A 49 -9.06 8.14 9.42
CA TYR A 49 -7.75 7.84 8.85
C TYR A 49 -6.75 8.93 9.22
N LEU A 50 -5.61 8.55 9.80
CA LEU A 50 -4.49 9.45 10.05
C LEU A 50 -3.33 9.07 9.13
N VAL A 51 -3.07 9.93 8.15
CA VAL A 51 -1.91 9.82 7.27
C VAL A 51 -0.81 10.74 7.79
N GLY A 52 0.39 10.20 8.02
CA GLY A 52 1.52 10.98 8.50
C GLY A 52 2.82 10.54 7.85
N GLU A 53 3.57 11.50 7.31
CA GLU A 53 4.94 11.30 6.80
C GLU A 53 5.96 11.75 7.85
N SER A 54 7.02 10.98 8.07
CA SER A 54 8.13 11.36 8.96
C SER A 54 7.66 11.71 10.37
N VAL A 55 7.85 12.96 10.84
CA VAL A 55 7.34 13.41 12.15
C VAL A 55 5.80 13.34 12.25
N GLY A 56 5.08 13.48 11.13
CA GLY A 56 3.63 13.31 11.07
C GLY A 56 3.20 11.90 11.43
N ALA A 57 3.99 10.88 11.07
CA ALA A 57 3.75 9.50 11.48
C ALA A 57 3.86 9.34 13.00
N CYS A 58 4.82 10.01 13.64
CA CYS A 58 4.95 10.03 15.10
C CYS A 58 3.74 10.70 15.77
N ILE A 59 3.22 11.80 15.20
CA ILE A 59 2.00 12.46 15.69
C ILE A 59 0.81 11.49 15.58
N ALA A 60 0.62 10.83 14.43
CA ALA A 60 -0.46 9.87 14.22
C ALA A 60 -0.41 8.70 15.23
N LEU A 61 0.79 8.13 15.45
CA LEU A 61 1.01 7.08 16.45
C LEU A 61 0.71 7.55 17.87
N ALA A 62 1.14 8.76 18.24
CA ALA A 62 0.88 9.33 19.56
C ALA A 62 -0.62 9.57 19.81
N VAL A 63 -1.34 10.08 18.81
CA VAL A 63 -2.80 10.26 18.87
C VAL A 63 -3.48 8.90 19.04
N ALA A 64 -3.08 7.89 18.27
CA ALA A 64 -3.65 6.55 18.36
C ALA A 64 -3.37 5.88 19.71
N ALA A 65 -2.17 6.05 20.27
CA ALA A 65 -1.83 5.53 21.59
C ALA A 65 -2.67 6.16 22.71
N ARG A 66 -3.04 7.45 22.57
CA ARG A 66 -3.88 8.20 23.52
C ARG A 66 -5.38 7.92 23.37
N ASN A 67 -5.83 7.43 22.20
CA ASN A 67 -7.24 7.30 21.83
C ASN A 67 -7.58 5.85 21.44
N ARG A 68 -7.43 4.92 22.39
CA ARG A 68 -7.49 3.47 22.13
C ARG A 68 -8.87 2.94 21.74
N ASP A 69 -9.92 3.68 22.07
CA ASP A 69 -11.32 3.31 21.82
C ASP A 69 -11.90 3.97 20.57
N VAL A 70 -11.15 4.90 19.97
CA VAL A 70 -11.52 5.51 18.69
C VAL A 70 -11.11 4.59 17.55
N ASP A 71 -12.01 4.42 16.59
CA ASP A 71 -11.76 3.59 15.43
C ASP A 71 -10.82 4.29 14.43
N LEU A 72 -9.51 4.08 14.62
CA LEU A 72 -8.46 4.70 13.83
C LEU A 72 -7.83 3.71 12.84
N VAL A 73 -7.50 4.23 11.65
CA VAL A 73 -6.63 3.58 10.68
C VAL A 73 -5.44 4.50 10.42
N LEU A 74 -4.23 3.96 10.53
CA LEU A 74 -2.98 4.71 10.37
C LEU A 74 -2.34 4.38 9.04
N VAL A 75 -1.90 5.42 8.32
CA VAL A 75 -1.02 5.28 7.16
C VAL A 75 0.25 6.06 7.46
N LEU A 76 1.31 5.32 7.80
CA LEU A 76 2.57 5.86 8.28
C LEU A 76 3.59 5.78 7.15
N VAL A 77 4.01 6.94 6.66
CA VAL A 77 4.93 7.05 5.52
C VAL A 77 6.31 7.45 6.05
N ASN A 78 7.33 6.66 5.74
CA ASN A 78 8.71 6.85 6.21
C ASN A 78 8.79 7.30 7.68
N PRO A 79 8.30 6.48 8.65
CA PRO A 79 8.00 6.97 9.99
C PRO A 79 9.24 7.44 10.75
N GLY A 80 9.15 8.63 11.35
CA GLY A 80 10.24 9.26 12.13
C GLY A 80 10.62 8.56 13.44
N THR A 81 10.03 7.41 13.73
CA THR A 81 10.21 6.65 14.97
C THR A 81 11.62 6.05 15.10
N SER A 82 12.37 5.92 14.00
CA SER A 82 13.77 5.46 13.96
C SER A 82 14.82 6.56 14.17
N PHE A 83 14.45 7.78 14.59
CA PHE A 83 15.39 8.91 14.70
C PHE A 83 16.73 8.56 15.40
N HIS A 84 16.71 7.81 16.50
CA HIS A 84 17.91 7.39 17.25
C HIS A 84 18.84 6.39 16.53
N ARG A 85 18.43 5.89 15.36
CA ARG A 85 19.21 4.98 14.52
C ARG A 85 19.48 5.59 13.14
N SER A 86 19.18 6.87 12.99
CA SER A 86 19.21 7.57 11.71
C SER A 86 20.40 8.51 11.60
N GLN A 87 20.77 8.82 10.37
CA GLN A 87 21.79 9.80 10.03
C GLN A 87 21.45 11.20 10.58
N LEU A 88 20.15 11.51 10.73
CA LEU A 88 19.67 12.74 11.35
C LEU A 88 20.18 12.93 12.79
N GLN A 89 20.41 11.87 13.56
CA GLN A 89 20.94 12.04 14.90
C GLN A 89 22.33 12.67 14.87
N SER A 90 23.20 12.20 13.98
CA SER A 90 24.56 12.72 13.78
C SER A 90 24.55 14.15 13.23
N LEU A 91 23.57 14.48 12.39
CA LEU A 91 23.37 15.84 11.84
C LEU A 91 23.10 16.89 12.91
N SER A 92 22.37 16.53 13.97
CA SER A 92 22.07 17.49 15.04
C SER A 92 23.34 18.00 15.73
N ALA A 93 24.35 17.14 15.92
CA ALA A 93 25.63 17.54 16.50
C ALA A 93 26.45 18.43 15.55
N LEU A 94 26.31 18.23 14.23
CA LEU A 94 27.01 19.02 13.24
C LEU A 94 26.41 20.44 13.09
N LEU A 95 25.08 20.58 13.16
CA LEU A 95 24.40 21.88 13.04
C LEU A 95 24.78 22.86 14.16
N ASP A 96 25.09 22.36 15.36
CA ASP A 96 25.58 23.19 16.47
C ASP A 96 26.98 23.77 16.19
N LEU A 97 27.76 23.14 15.30
CA LEU A 97 29.11 23.57 14.92
C LEU A 97 29.14 24.51 13.71
N VAL A 98 28.03 24.66 12.97
CA VAL A 98 27.98 25.52 11.79
C VAL A 98 27.72 26.97 12.21
N PRO A 99 28.61 27.93 11.89
CA PRO A 99 28.42 29.35 12.22
C PRO A 99 27.23 29.96 11.49
N ASP A 100 26.57 30.96 12.10
CA ASP A 100 25.59 31.79 11.41
C ASP A 100 26.31 32.86 10.55
N PRO A 101 25.78 33.23 9.36
CA PRO A 101 24.48 32.84 8.81
C PRO A 101 24.50 31.54 7.96
N PHE A 102 23.50 30.69 8.19
CA PHE A 102 23.24 29.46 7.43
C PHE A 102 22.29 29.78 6.26
N HIS A 103 22.80 30.43 5.22
CA HIS A 103 22.05 30.66 3.99
C HIS A 103 22.54 29.76 2.86
N SER A 104 21.56 29.12 2.20
CA SER A 104 21.62 28.03 1.21
C SER A 104 22.36 28.36 -0.09
N SER A 105 22.83 29.59 -0.28
CA SER A 105 23.49 30.03 -1.51
C SER A 105 24.98 30.35 -1.35
N THR A 106 25.59 30.06 -0.19
CA THR A 106 26.99 30.44 0.03
C THR A 106 27.95 29.31 -0.35
N PRO A 107 28.92 29.56 -1.25
CA PRO A 107 30.12 28.72 -1.40
C PRO A 107 30.84 28.49 -0.07
N GLN A 108 30.53 29.28 0.96
CA GLN A 108 31.07 29.23 2.31
C GLN A 108 30.57 28.01 3.11
N LEU A 109 29.31 27.57 2.99
CA LEU A 109 28.85 26.35 3.67
C LEU A 109 29.53 25.11 3.03
N LEU A 110 29.55 25.07 1.70
CA LEU A 110 30.24 24.01 0.96
C LEU A 110 31.75 24.03 1.25
N ASN A 111 32.40 25.20 1.27
CA ASN A 111 33.83 25.38 1.62
C ASN A 111 34.11 25.14 3.11
N PHE A 112 33.15 25.35 4.01
CA PHE A 112 33.29 25.00 5.42
C PHE A 112 33.27 23.48 5.60
N LEU A 113 32.32 22.80 4.96
CA LEU A 113 32.17 21.35 5.00
C LEU A 113 33.29 20.61 4.25
N THR A 114 33.69 21.09 3.06
CA THR A 114 34.76 20.48 2.26
C THR A 114 36.16 20.99 2.60
N GLY A 115 36.31 22.27 2.93
CA GLY A 115 37.63 22.93 3.08
C GLY A 115 38.19 22.94 4.50
N ASN A 116 37.36 23.08 5.55
CA ASN A 116 37.86 23.09 6.94
C ASN A 116 38.02 21.69 7.53
N PHE A 117 37.14 20.72 7.20
CA PHE A 117 37.29 19.34 7.67
C PHE A 117 38.51 18.63 7.05
N MET A 118 38.75 18.84 5.75
CA MET A 118 39.95 18.32 5.06
C MET A 118 41.25 18.96 5.56
N LYS A 119 41.23 20.23 6.01
CA LYS A 119 42.41 20.95 6.54
C LYS A 119 42.63 20.79 8.05
N MET A 120 41.63 20.33 8.82
CA MET A 120 41.78 19.94 10.24
C MET A 120 42.45 18.57 10.43
N SER A 121 42.65 17.84 9.32
CA SER A 121 43.28 16.52 9.24
C SER A 121 44.65 16.34 9.92
N PRO A 122 45.58 17.33 10.02
CA PRO A 122 46.87 17.06 10.65
C PRO A 122 46.91 17.33 12.16
N ARG A 123 45.87 17.92 12.77
CA ARG A 123 45.87 18.27 14.21
C ARG A 123 45.05 17.32 15.09
N PHE A 124 44.14 16.54 14.50
CA PHE A 124 43.30 15.56 15.20
C PHE A 124 43.33 14.24 14.41
N GLY A 125 44.36 13.41 14.61
CA GLY A 125 44.45 12.08 13.96
C GLY A 125 43.20 11.22 14.22
N GLY A 126 42.91 10.23 13.36
CA GLY A 126 41.83 9.23 13.49
C GLY A 126 40.39 9.77 13.54
N ALA A 127 40.08 10.61 14.53
CA ALA A 127 38.80 11.29 14.73
C ALA A 127 38.47 12.26 13.59
N GLY A 128 39.47 12.92 12.99
CA GLY A 128 39.27 13.81 11.84
C GLY A 128 38.80 13.08 10.57
N GLN A 129 39.29 11.87 10.33
CA GLN A 129 38.83 11.02 9.22
C GLN A 129 37.41 10.51 9.46
N ALA A 130 37.10 10.02 10.66
CA ALA A 130 35.75 9.57 11.02
C ALA A 130 34.72 10.70 10.91
N LEU A 131 35.06 11.92 11.35
CA LEU A 131 34.21 13.10 11.19
C LEU A 131 34.05 13.51 9.73
N SER A 132 35.09 13.36 8.90
CA SER A 132 35.01 13.66 7.46
C SER A 132 34.15 12.66 6.70
N GLU A 133 34.21 11.37 7.03
CA GLU A 133 33.34 10.33 6.44
C GLU A 133 31.88 10.48 6.88
N VAL A 134 31.66 10.84 8.14
CA VAL A 134 30.32 11.19 8.64
C VAL A 134 29.82 12.45 7.95
N ALA A 135 30.63 13.50 7.83
CA ALA A 135 30.22 14.73 7.14
C ALA A 135 29.92 14.52 5.65
N SER A 136 30.69 13.68 4.94
CA SER A 136 30.44 13.38 3.52
C SER A 136 29.17 12.55 3.31
N GLY A 137 28.89 11.58 4.17
CA GLY A 137 27.64 10.81 4.14
C GLY A 137 26.40 11.61 4.53
N LEU A 138 26.57 12.70 5.28
CA LEU A 138 25.49 13.56 5.77
C LEU A 138 25.24 14.80 4.89
N LEU A 139 26.17 15.12 3.98
CA LEU A 139 26.12 16.30 3.12
C LEU A 139 24.86 16.34 2.22
N PRO A 140 24.46 15.24 1.55
CA PRO A 140 23.22 15.24 0.74
C PRO A 140 21.99 15.59 1.58
N SER A 141 21.87 15.00 2.77
CA SER A 141 20.78 15.25 3.71
C SER A 141 20.74 16.69 4.24
N LEU A 142 21.91 17.29 4.49
CA LEU A 142 22.03 18.70 4.90
C LEU A 142 21.63 19.66 3.80
N MET A 143 22.16 19.46 2.59
CA MET A 143 21.83 20.28 1.42
C MET A 143 20.32 20.25 1.17
N TYR A 144 19.75 19.04 1.21
CA TYR A 144 18.31 18.83 1.09
C TYR A 144 17.47 19.61 2.11
N LEU A 145 17.88 19.67 3.38
CA LEU A 145 17.15 20.40 4.42
C LEU A 145 17.36 21.92 4.30
N ALA A 146 18.58 22.35 3.94
CA ALA A 146 18.97 23.74 3.80
C ALA A 146 18.25 24.44 2.63
N ASP A 147 17.91 23.70 1.58
CA ASP A 147 17.15 24.23 0.43
C ASP A 147 15.72 24.65 0.80
N ILE A 148 15.20 24.17 1.95
CA ILE A 148 13.77 24.25 2.28
C ILE A 148 13.54 25.05 3.57
N LEU A 149 14.49 25.00 4.51
CA LEU A 149 14.30 25.49 5.86
C LEU A 149 15.49 26.32 6.34
N PRO A 150 15.24 27.43 7.05
CA PRO A 150 16.28 28.11 7.83
C PRO A 150 16.88 27.19 8.90
N LYS A 151 18.14 27.39 9.27
CA LYS A 151 18.85 26.57 10.28
C LYS A 151 18.08 26.45 11.58
N GLU A 152 17.53 27.53 12.11
CA GLU A 152 16.78 27.52 13.37
C GLU A 152 15.55 26.61 13.27
N SER A 153 14.93 26.56 12.08
CA SER A 153 13.78 25.70 11.81
C SER A 153 14.20 24.24 11.65
N ILE A 154 15.37 23.97 11.05
CA ILE A 154 15.95 22.62 11.00
C ILE A 154 16.24 22.13 12.43
N VAL A 155 16.98 22.91 13.23
CA VAL A 155 17.31 22.57 14.62
C VAL A 155 16.04 22.32 15.44
N TRP A 156 15.03 23.18 15.30
CA TRP A 156 13.74 23.00 15.96
C TRP A 156 13.04 21.69 15.55
N LYS A 157 12.92 21.42 14.25
CA LYS A 157 12.26 20.20 13.74
C LYS A 157 13.01 18.94 14.14
N MET A 158 14.33 18.98 14.22
CA MET A 158 15.17 17.87 14.67
C MET A 158 14.97 17.58 16.16
N LYS A 159 14.89 18.63 17.00
CA LYS A 159 14.54 18.49 18.41
C LYS A 159 13.14 17.91 18.59
N MET A 160 12.17 18.40 17.81
CA MET A 160 10.80 17.88 17.80
C MET A 160 10.77 16.40 17.42
N LEU A 161 11.45 16.01 16.35
CA LEU A 161 11.51 14.63 15.87
C LEU A 161 12.14 13.69 16.91
N ARG A 162 13.22 14.13 17.59
CA ARG A 162 13.83 13.41 18.71
C ARG A 162 12.82 13.16 19.84
N THR A 163 12.12 14.21 20.28
CA THR A 163 11.09 14.10 21.32
C THR A 163 9.95 13.19 20.89
N ALA A 164 9.49 13.33 19.64
CA ALA A 164 8.42 12.54 19.06
C ALA A 164 8.77 11.05 19.00
N SER A 165 9.96 10.71 18.48
CA SER A 165 10.47 9.34 18.40
C SER A 165 10.52 8.70 19.79
N SER A 166 11.11 9.37 20.79
CA SER A 166 11.20 8.85 22.16
C SER A 166 9.81 8.64 22.80
N PHE A 167 8.91 9.62 22.65
CA PHE A 167 7.55 9.55 23.19
C PHE A 167 6.76 8.37 22.62
N VAL A 168 6.84 8.18 21.31
CA VAL A 168 6.08 7.14 20.60
C VAL A 168 6.66 5.75 20.86
N ASN A 169 7.98 5.60 20.83
CA ASN A 169 8.63 4.30 21.04
C ASN A 169 8.28 3.68 22.40
N SER A 170 8.12 4.50 23.45
CA SER A 170 7.67 4.02 24.76
C SER A 170 6.19 3.62 24.82
N ARG A 171 5.40 3.88 23.77
CA ARG A 171 3.94 3.72 23.73
C ARG A 171 3.41 2.92 22.54
N LEU A 172 4.26 2.34 21.70
CA LEU A 172 3.84 1.54 20.54
C LEU A 172 2.89 0.40 20.94
N HIS A 173 3.12 -0.23 22.10
CA HIS A 173 2.26 -1.28 22.65
C HIS A 173 0.81 -0.84 22.94
N ALA A 174 0.57 0.47 23.10
CA ALA A 174 -0.76 1.01 23.35
C ALA A 174 -1.59 1.18 22.06
N VAL A 175 -0.93 1.23 20.89
CA VAL A 175 -1.55 1.42 19.58
C VAL A 175 -2.27 0.13 19.17
N LYS A 176 -3.62 0.21 19.11
CA LYS A 176 -4.49 -0.89 18.65
C LYS A 176 -4.99 -0.70 17.21
N ALA A 177 -4.75 0.49 16.65
CA ALA A 177 -5.20 0.88 15.32
C ALA A 177 -4.60 -0.02 14.24
N GLN A 178 -5.38 -0.28 13.19
CA GLN A 178 -4.87 -0.92 11.98
C GLN A 178 -3.88 0.04 11.31
N THR A 179 -2.71 -0.46 10.96
CA THR A 179 -1.59 0.35 10.52
C THR A 179 -1.04 -0.16 9.19
N LEU A 180 -0.93 0.73 8.23
CA LEU A 180 -0.17 0.54 7.00
C LEU A 180 1.10 1.37 7.08
N VAL A 181 2.26 0.74 6.97
CA VAL A 181 3.56 1.42 6.88
C VAL A 181 4.04 1.40 5.44
N VAL A 182 4.33 2.59 4.91
CA VAL A 182 4.95 2.80 3.60
C VAL A 182 6.40 3.15 3.84
N ALA A 183 7.31 2.32 3.32
CA ALA A 183 8.74 2.43 3.54
C ALA A 183 9.47 2.63 2.21
N SER A 184 10.29 3.67 2.14
CA SER A 184 11.05 4.03 0.95
C SER A 184 12.46 3.44 1.03
N GLY A 185 12.94 2.88 -0.08
CA GLY A 185 14.22 2.16 -0.14
C GLY A 185 15.44 3.08 -0.28
N ASN A 186 15.28 4.24 -0.93
CA ASN A 186 16.31 5.27 -1.12
C ASN A 186 16.12 6.44 -0.13
N ASP A 187 15.57 6.19 1.05
CA ASP A 187 15.46 7.21 2.10
C ASP A 187 16.83 7.47 2.74
N GLU A 188 17.44 8.61 2.39
CA GLU A 188 18.75 9.03 2.91
C GLU A 188 18.67 9.59 4.35
N LEU A 189 17.49 9.96 4.83
CA LEU A 189 17.32 10.62 6.13
C LEU A 189 17.05 9.60 7.24
N LEU A 190 16.19 8.63 6.97
CA LEU A 190 15.77 7.61 7.92
C LEU A 190 16.01 6.21 7.36
N PRO A 191 16.38 5.23 8.20
CA PRO A 191 16.42 3.82 7.80
C PRO A 191 14.98 3.26 7.67
N SER A 192 14.21 3.76 6.70
CA SER A 192 12.77 3.57 6.59
C SER A 192 12.38 2.10 6.40
N ARG A 193 13.18 1.33 5.67
CA ARG A 193 12.99 -0.13 5.50
C ARG A 193 13.09 -0.88 6.83
N ASP A 194 14.21 -0.72 7.54
CA ASP A 194 14.43 -1.38 8.83
C ASP A 194 13.45 -0.91 9.90
N GLU A 195 13.03 0.35 9.82
CA GLU A 195 12.03 0.90 10.71
C GLU A 195 10.65 0.29 10.48
N ALA A 196 10.23 0.13 9.23
CA ALA A 196 8.97 -0.51 8.91
C ALA A 196 8.94 -1.97 9.38
N GLU A 197 10.04 -2.69 9.25
CA GLU A 197 10.19 -4.05 9.77
C GLU A 197 10.10 -4.11 11.29
N ARG A 198 10.74 -3.17 12.00
CA ARG A 198 10.61 -3.06 13.45
C ARG A 198 9.17 -2.75 13.87
N LEU A 199 8.50 -1.82 13.19
CA LEU A 199 7.11 -1.47 13.48
C LEU A 199 6.17 -2.65 13.20
N ARG A 200 6.40 -3.42 12.13
CA ARG A 200 5.68 -4.66 11.83
C ARG A 200 5.79 -5.69 12.97
N GLY A 201 6.98 -5.86 13.53
CA GLY A 201 7.19 -6.74 14.68
C GLY A 201 6.65 -6.23 16.02
N THR A 202 6.36 -4.93 16.14
CA THR A 202 5.96 -4.28 17.40
C THR A 202 4.45 -4.00 17.48
N LEU A 203 3.85 -3.56 16.37
CA LEU A 203 2.45 -3.19 16.29
C LEU A 203 1.59 -4.43 16.02
N LYS A 204 0.45 -4.53 16.69
CA LYS A 204 -0.42 -5.72 16.61
C LYS A 204 -1.09 -5.93 15.25
N LYS A 205 -1.39 -4.84 14.54
CA LYS A 205 -2.07 -4.83 13.24
C LYS A 205 -1.30 -3.92 12.28
N CYS A 206 -0.29 -4.46 11.63
CA CYS A 206 0.67 -3.73 10.82
C CYS A 206 0.98 -4.44 9.50
N ARG A 207 0.59 -3.81 8.39
CA ARG A 207 1.09 -4.15 7.05
C ARG A 207 2.22 -3.22 6.67
N VAL A 208 3.16 -3.73 5.89
CA VAL A 208 4.27 -2.95 5.33
C VAL A 208 4.24 -3.04 3.81
N ARG A 209 4.50 -1.91 3.14
CA ARG A 209 4.75 -1.84 1.70
C ARG A 209 6.08 -1.13 1.47
N HIS A 210 6.97 -1.81 0.76
CA HIS A 210 8.31 -1.34 0.46
C HIS A 210 8.35 -0.79 -0.97
N PHE A 211 8.84 0.44 -1.11
CA PHE A 211 9.00 1.13 -2.38
C PHE A 211 10.49 1.36 -2.62
N ARG A 212 11.10 0.44 -3.40
CA ARG A 212 12.55 0.31 -3.53
C ARG A 212 13.23 1.58 -4.00
N ASP A 213 12.65 2.25 -4.99
CA ASP A 213 13.33 3.31 -5.74
C ASP A 213 12.99 4.73 -5.22
N ASN A 214 12.07 4.83 -4.26
CA ASN A 214 11.59 6.09 -3.72
C ASN A 214 12.46 6.61 -2.56
N GLY A 215 12.45 7.93 -2.37
CA GLY A 215 13.15 8.64 -1.31
C GLY A 215 12.26 9.03 -0.12
N HIS A 216 12.76 9.94 0.72
CA HIS A 216 12.07 10.34 1.96
C HIS A 216 10.71 11.02 1.72
N LYS A 217 10.54 11.73 0.60
CA LYS A 217 9.33 12.49 0.23
C LYS A 217 8.48 11.72 -0.79
N ILE A 218 8.28 10.43 -0.56
CA ILE A 218 7.53 9.58 -1.47
C ILE A 218 6.14 10.14 -1.82
N LEU A 219 5.50 10.92 -0.94
CA LEU A 219 4.22 11.60 -1.20
C LEU A 219 4.28 12.75 -2.23
N LEU A 220 5.49 13.17 -2.62
CA LEU A 220 5.72 14.22 -3.62
C LEU A 220 6.41 13.69 -4.88
N GLU A 221 6.87 12.44 -4.86
CA GLU A 221 7.59 11.81 -5.97
C GLU A 221 6.64 11.35 -7.09
N ASP A 222 7.21 11.23 -8.29
CA ASP A 222 6.54 10.59 -9.42
C ASP A 222 6.50 9.07 -9.27
N GLY A 223 5.43 8.45 -9.77
CA GLY A 223 5.25 6.99 -9.75
C GLY A 223 4.62 6.43 -8.48
N PHE A 224 4.61 7.16 -7.37
CA PHE A 224 3.88 6.75 -6.16
C PHE A 224 2.41 7.22 -6.19
N ASP A 225 1.49 6.38 -5.71
CA ASP A 225 0.11 6.77 -5.49
C ASP A 225 -0.44 6.20 -4.17
N LEU A 226 -0.80 7.11 -3.26
CA LEU A 226 -1.29 6.74 -1.94
C LEU A 226 -2.65 6.02 -1.98
N VAL A 227 -3.54 6.41 -2.89
CA VAL A 227 -4.88 5.79 -3.00
C VAL A 227 -4.75 4.34 -3.46
N THR A 228 -3.97 4.08 -4.50
CA THR A 228 -3.68 2.74 -4.99
C THR A 228 -2.98 1.90 -3.92
N THR A 229 -2.06 2.48 -3.15
CA THR A 229 -1.40 1.79 -2.03
C THR A 229 -2.39 1.41 -0.92
N ILE A 230 -3.30 2.31 -0.54
CA ILE A 230 -4.36 2.02 0.46
C ILE A 230 -5.33 0.94 -0.06
N LYS A 231 -5.73 1.01 -1.34
CA LYS A 231 -6.57 0.00 -2.00
C LYS A 231 -5.88 -1.38 -2.00
N GLY A 232 -4.61 -1.42 -2.40
CA GLY A 232 -3.79 -2.63 -2.45
C GLY A 232 -3.58 -3.27 -1.09
N ALA A 233 -3.33 -2.48 -0.05
CA ALA A 233 -3.25 -2.99 1.31
C ALA A 233 -4.55 -3.66 1.80
N GLY A 234 -5.70 -3.33 1.20
CA GLY A 234 -7.01 -3.86 1.58
C GLY A 234 -7.54 -3.25 2.88
N ASP A 235 -6.97 -2.12 3.29
CA ASP A 235 -7.24 -1.47 4.58
C ASP A 235 -8.28 -0.34 4.48
N TYR A 236 -8.79 -0.05 3.28
CA TYR A 236 -9.88 0.90 3.07
C TYR A 236 -11.21 0.32 3.53
N ARG A 237 -11.91 1.05 4.41
CA ARG A 237 -13.24 0.71 4.91
C ARG A 237 -13.99 1.97 5.33
N ARG A 238 -15.32 1.97 5.14
CA ARG A 238 -16.20 3.09 5.55
C ARG A 238 -16.90 2.87 6.88
N SER A 239 -16.79 1.65 7.43
CA SER A 239 -17.37 1.26 8.71
C SER A 239 -16.33 0.59 9.61
N ARG A 240 -16.73 0.16 10.80
CA ARG A 240 -15.87 -0.58 11.76
C ARG A 240 -15.23 -1.85 11.20
N GLN A 241 -15.84 -2.44 10.17
CA GLN A 241 -15.31 -3.63 9.50
C GLN A 241 -15.20 -3.36 8.00
N THR A 242 -14.19 -3.97 7.37
CA THR A 242 -14.03 -3.91 5.92
C THR A 242 -15.14 -4.67 5.23
N ASP A 243 -15.88 -4.01 4.36
CA ASP A 243 -16.81 -4.65 3.43
C ASP A 243 -16.20 -4.72 2.04
N TYR A 244 -15.60 -5.86 1.68
CA TYR A 244 -14.91 -6.04 0.40
C TYR A 244 -15.81 -5.83 -0.85
N VAL A 245 -17.13 -5.86 -0.68
CA VAL A 245 -18.08 -5.62 -1.77
C VAL A 245 -18.47 -4.15 -1.78
N LEU A 246 -19.03 -3.66 -0.68
CA LEU A 246 -19.61 -2.32 -0.62
C LEU A 246 -18.55 -1.23 -0.48
N ASP A 247 -17.41 -1.50 0.17
CA ASP A 247 -16.29 -0.56 0.29
C ASP A 247 -15.42 -0.50 -0.97
N PHE A 248 -15.63 -1.39 -1.94
CA PHE A 248 -14.84 -1.40 -3.17
C PHE A 248 -14.92 -0.06 -3.92
N LEU A 249 -13.78 0.35 -4.45
CA LEU A 249 -13.65 1.56 -5.26
C LEU A 249 -13.27 1.18 -6.68
N PRO A 250 -13.95 1.74 -7.71
CA PRO A 250 -13.62 1.49 -9.10
C PRO A 250 -12.14 1.71 -9.42
N LEU A 251 -11.67 0.99 -10.43
CA LEU A 251 -10.33 1.14 -10.96
C LEU A 251 -10.17 2.50 -11.67
N SER A 252 -8.99 3.07 -11.53
CA SER A 252 -8.52 4.11 -12.44
C SER A 252 -7.85 3.50 -13.67
N ASP A 253 -7.77 4.26 -14.76
CA ASP A 253 -7.13 3.81 -16.00
C ASP A 253 -5.65 3.41 -15.78
N ASP A 254 -4.92 4.16 -14.94
CA ASP A 254 -3.53 3.84 -14.57
C ASP A 254 -3.42 2.50 -13.82
N GLU A 255 -4.37 2.19 -12.94
CA GLU A 255 -4.40 0.91 -12.23
C GLU A 255 -4.71 -0.25 -13.19
N LEU A 256 -5.59 -0.03 -14.17
CA LEU A 256 -5.90 -1.03 -15.20
C LEU A 256 -4.70 -1.27 -16.12
N GLU A 257 -4.03 -0.21 -16.59
CA GLU A 257 -2.84 -0.35 -17.43
C GLU A 257 -1.70 -1.05 -16.66
N LYS A 258 -1.49 -0.75 -15.38
CA LYS A 258 -0.55 -1.50 -14.52
C LYS A 258 -0.93 -2.97 -14.39
N ALA A 259 -2.23 -3.28 -14.31
CA ALA A 259 -2.69 -4.66 -14.26
C ALA A 259 -2.38 -5.41 -15.56
N ILE A 260 -2.60 -4.76 -16.70
CA ILE A 260 -2.29 -5.29 -18.03
C ILE A 260 -0.78 -5.47 -18.21
N ASP A 261 0.03 -4.49 -17.77
CA ASP A 261 1.49 -4.55 -17.92
C ASP A 261 2.14 -5.63 -17.05
N ARG A 262 1.57 -5.93 -15.86
CA ARG A 262 2.03 -7.04 -15.01
C ARG A 262 2.05 -8.37 -15.77
N ASP A 263 1.00 -8.64 -16.54
CA ASP A 263 0.81 -9.90 -17.26
C ASP A 263 1.26 -9.79 -18.72
N ARG A 264 2.00 -8.74 -19.09
CA ARG A 264 2.35 -8.44 -20.49
C ARG A 264 3.20 -9.53 -21.13
N LEU A 265 4.20 -10.05 -20.43
CA LEU A 265 5.06 -11.12 -20.95
C LEU A 265 4.26 -12.41 -21.17
N LEU A 266 3.40 -12.76 -20.20
CA LEU A 266 2.50 -13.90 -20.31
C LEU A 266 1.55 -13.72 -21.50
N THR A 267 0.87 -12.58 -21.57
CA THR A 267 -0.07 -12.23 -22.64
C THR A 267 0.60 -12.24 -24.01
N PHE A 268 1.85 -11.76 -24.10
CA PHE A 268 2.63 -11.82 -25.33
C PHE A 268 2.99 -13.25 -25.74
N ALA A 269 3.32 -14.11 -24.77
CA ALA A 269 3.66 -15.51 -25.03
C ALA A 269 2.42 -16.37 -25.36
N THR A 270 1.28 -16.09 -24.73
CA THR A 270 0.04 -16.88 -24.86
C THR A 270 -0.93 -16.38 -25.93
N ASP A 271 -0.82 -15.10 -26.35
CA ASP A 271 -1.75 -14.39 -27.25
C ASP A 271 -3.22 -14.80 -27.05
N PRO A 272 -3.80 -14.53 -25.86
CA PRO A 272 -5.05 -15.15 -25.45
C PRO A 272 -6.21 -14.71 -26.35
N VAL A 273 -6.92 -15.69 -26.92
CA VAL A 273 -8.11 -15.46 -27.74
C VAL A 273 -9.37 -15.75 -26.94
N MET A 274 -10.20 -14.73 -26.74
CA MET A 274 -11.50 -14.89 -26.12
C MET A 274 -12.55 -15.28 -27.15
N LEU A 275 -13.32 -16.32 -26.86
CA LEU A 275 -14.48 -16.76 -27.64
C LEU A 275 -15.73 -16.73 -26.76
N SER A 276 -16.89 -16.48 -27.35
CA SER A 276 -18.17 -16.56 -26.66
C SER A 276 -19.24 -17.17 -27.56
N THR A 277 -20.29 -17.70 -26.93
CA THR A 277 -21.42 -18.36 -27.60
C THR A 277 -22.60 -17.41 -27.64
N LEU A 278 -23.13 -17.16 -28.84
CA LEU A 278 -24.33 -16.34 -29.05
C LEU A 278 -25.62 -17.11 -28.68
N PRO A 279 -26.78 -16.43 -28.52
CA PRO A 279 -28.04 -17.09 -28.19
C PRO A 279 -28.52 -18.15 -29.18
N ASP A 280 -28.06 -18.10 -30.43
CA ASP A 280 -28.33 -19.08 -31.48
C ASP A 280 -27.38 -20.30 -31.44
N GLY A 281 -26.47 -20.34 -30.46
CA GLY A 281 -25.47 -21.40 -30.29
C GLY A 281 -24.19 -21.18 -31.10
N LYS A 282 -24.08 -20.11 -31.89
CA LYS A 282 -22.89 -19.83 -32.69
C LYS A 282 -21.73 -19.35 -31.81
N ILE A 283 -20.57 -19.98 -31.95
CA ILE A 283 -19.32 -19.51 -31.34
C ILE A 283 -18.74 -18.37 -32.19
N VAL A 284 -18.38 -17.27 -31.55
CA VAL A 284 -17.78 -16.10 -32.19
C VAL A 284 -16.52 -15.67 -31.45
N ARG A 285 -15.59 -15.04 -32.18
CA ARG A 285 -14.44 -14.36 -31.57
C ARG A 285 -14.92 -13.13 -30.80
N GLY A 286 -14.35 -12.94 -29.62
CA GLY A 286 -14.74 -11.89 -28.67
C GLY A 286 -15.84 -12.34 -27.71
N LEU A 287 -16.36 -11.38 -26.95
CA LEU A 287 -17.26 -11.60 -25.81
C LEU A 287 -18.70 -11.14 -26.08
N ALA A 288 -19.14 -11.11 -27.34
CA ALA A 288 -20.48 -10.66 -27.73
C ALA A 288 -21.62 -11.54 -27.15
N GLY A 289 -21.33 -12.79 -26.80
CA GLY A 289 -22.27 -13.69 -26.14
C GLY A 289 -22.45 -13.45 -24.64
N LEU A 290 -21.63 -12.61 -24.00
CA LEU A 290 -21.80 -12.30 -22.58
C LEU A 290 -23.02 -11.41 -22.35
N PRO A 291 -23.80 -11.65 -21.28
CA PRO A 291 -24.83 -10.71 -20.83
C PRO A 291 -24.23 -9.34 -20.53
N ARG A 292 -25.02 -8.28 -20.70
CA ARG A 292 -24.61 -6.90 -20.39
C ARG A 292 -24.93 -6.48 -18.95
N ALA A 293 -25.75 -7.25 -18.23
CA ALA A 293 -26.19 -6.95 -16.88
C ALA A 293 -26.20 -8.23 -16.04
N GLY A 294 -25.91 -8.09 -14.74
CA GLY A 294 -25.92 -9.18 -13.79
C GLY A 294 -27.24 -9.33 -13.01
N PRO A 295 -27.28 -10.25 -12.01
CA PRO A 295 -26.13 -11.02 -11.52
C PRO A 295 -25.71 -12.14 -12.49
N VAL A 296 -24.40 -12.26 -12.71
CA VAL A 296 -23.79 -13.33 -13.50
C VAL A 296 -22.75 -14.04 -12.64
N LEU A 297 -22.75 -15.37 -12.70
CA LEU A 297 -21.73 -16.22 -12.08
C LEU A 297 -20.96 -16.94 -13.18
N LEU A 298 -19.73 -16.49 -13.42
CA LEU A 298 -18.75 -17.16 -14.27
C LEU A 298 -18.15 -18.31 -13.47
N VAL A 299 -18.30 -19.53 -13.97
CA VAL A 299 -17.78 -20.75 -13.33
C VAL A 299 -16.81 -21.45 -14.28
N GLY A 300 -15.58 -21.65 -13.82
CA GLY A 300 -14.54 -22.30 -14.60
C GLY A 300 -13.62 -23.14 -13.73
N TYR A 301 -12.45 -23.47 -14.28
CA TYR A 301 -11.39 -24.20 -13.59
C TYR A 301 -10.05 -23.47 -13.75
N HIS A 302 -9.18 -23.60 -12.76
CA HIS A 302 -7.87 -22.93 -12.78
C HIS A 302 -6.87 -23.64 -13.69
N MET A 303 -6.07 -22.84 -14.40
CA MET A 303 -4.76 -23.28 -14.91
C MET A 303 -3.75 -23.25 -13.77
N LEU A 304 -2.55 -23.77 -14.01
CA LEU A 304 -1.49 -23.84 -13.01
C LEU A 304 -1.19 -22.44 -12.46
N MET A 305 -1.21 -22.32 -11.13
CA MET A 305 -1.06 -21.06 -10.38
C MET A 305 -2.12 -19.98 -10.68
N GLY A 306 -3.11 -20.27 -11.51
CA GLY A 306 -4.15 -19.33 -11.87
C GLY A 306 -3.69 -18.22 -12.81
N PHE A 307 -2.68 -18.42 -13.68
CA PHE A 307 -2.20 -17.31 -14.53
C PHE A 307 -3.23 -16.87 -15.58
N GLU A 308 -4.27 -17.67 -15.84
CA GLU A 308 -5.34 -17.30 -16.74
C GLU A 308 -6.14 -16.09 -16.23
N LEU A 309 -6.15 -15.87 -14.91
CA LEU A 309 -6.96 -14.83 -14.25
C LEU A 309 -6.65 -13.43 -14.76
N GLY A 310 -5.37 -13.13 -14.94
CA GLY A 310 -4.90 -11.80 -15.33
C GLY A 310 -5.45 -11.37 -16.69
N PRO A 311 -5.10 -12.09 -17.77
CA PRO A 311 -5.62 -11.83 -19.11
C PRO A 311 -7.14 -11.97 -19.20
N LEU A 312 -7.75 -12.90 -18.48
CA LEU A 312 -9.22 -13.06 -18.46
C LEU A 312 -9.91 -11.82 -17.91
N VAL A 313 -9.57 -11.40 -16.69
CA VAL A 313 -10.26 -10.31 -16.00
C VAL A 313 -9.97 -8.97 -16.67
N THR A 314 -8.71 -8.71 -17.03
CA THR A 314 -8.34 -7.45 -17.71
C THR A 314 -8.89 -7.39 -19.12
N GLY A 315 -8.86 -8.50 -19.87
CA GLY A 315 -9.37 -8.57 -21.23
C GLY A 315 -10.89 -8.41 -21.33
N VAL A 316 -11.65 -9.02 -20.39
CA VAL A 316 -13.10 -8.82 -20.30
C VAL A 316 -13.42 -7.36 -19.99
N LEU A 317 -12.76 -6.78 -18.98
CA LEU A 317 -12.98 -5.38 -18.59
C LEU A 317 -12.66 -4.43 -19.74
N ARG A 318 -11.52 -4.61 -20.41
CA ARG A 318 -11.08 -3.75 -21.52
C ARG A 318 -12.01 -3.85 -22.74
N SER A 319 -12.50 -5.05 -23.04
CA SER A 319 -13.26 -5.32 -24.26
C SER A 319 -14.76 -5.05 -24.13
N THR A 320 -15.30 -5.11 -22.90
CA THR A 320 -16.75 -5.04 -22.65
C THR A 320 -17.17 -3.97 -21.64
N GLY A 321 -16.23 -3.43 -20.85
CA GLY A 321 -16.52 -2.59 -19.69
C GLY A 321 -17.07 -3.35 -18.49
N ILE A 322 -17.24 -4.67 -18.58
CA ILE A 322 -17.75 -5.50 -17.48
C ILE A 322 -16.62 -5.78 -16.48
N HIS A 323 -16.82 -5.35 -15.23
CA HIS A 323 -15.87 -5.63 -14.16
C HIS A 323 -16.21 -6.94 -13.45
N ILE A 324 -15.34 -7.94 -13.60
CA ILE A 324 -15.44 -9.23 -12.92
C ILE A 324 -14.88 -9.12 -11.50
N ARG A 325 -15.66 -9.61 -10.51
CA ARG A 325 -15.28 -9.70 -9.11
C ARG A 325 -14.97 -11.15 -8.74
N GLY A 326 -13.69 -11.49 -8.62
CA GLY A 326 -13.23 -12.85 -8.30
C GLY A 326 -13.37 -13.21 -6.82
N LEU A 327 -13.89 -14.41 -6.53
CA LEU A 327 -13.86 -15.00 -5.19
C LEU A 327 -12.51 -15.69 -4.97
N ALA A 328 -11.69 -15.10 -4.11
CA ALA A 328 -10.31 -15.51 -3.89
C ALA A 328 -10.10 -16.11 -2.49
N HIS A 329 -9.04 -16.91 -2.33
CA HIS A 329 -8.75 -17.57 -1.06
C HIS A 329 -8.47 -16.53 0.06
N PRO A 330 -9.00 -16.67 1.29
CA PRO A 330 -8.87 -15.65 2.34
C PRO A 330 -7.42 -15.32 2.74
N PHE A 331 -6.49 -16.26 2.49
CA PHE A 331 -5.05 -16.04 2.66
C PHE A 331 -4.53 -14.81 1.89
N MET A 332 -5.13 -14.46 0.75
CA MET A 332 -4.73 -13.29 -0.03
C MET A 332 -5.17 -11.96 0.61
N PHE A 333 -5.91 -11.97 1.72
CA PHE A 333 -6.46 -10.77 2.38
C PHE A 333 -6.01 -10.62 3.82
N ASN A 334 -5.53 -11.69 4.46
CA ASN A 334 -5.21 -11.67 5.88
C ASN A 334 -3.83 -11.04 6.14
N GLU A 335 -3.73 -10.19 7.16
CA GLU A 335 -2.47 -9.57 7.56
C GLU A 335 -1.43 -10.61 8.03
N SER A 336 -1.87 -11.64 8.75
CA SER A 336 -0.99 -12.73 9.19
C SER A 336 -0.37 -13.49 8.01
N SER A 337 -1.08 -13.57 6.89
CA SER A 337 -0.57 -14.19 5.66
C SER A 337 0.50 -13.32 5.00
N ASP A 338 0.36 -12.00 5.03
CA ASP A 338 1.37 -11.06 4.55
C ASP A 338 2.71 -11.20 5.31
N GLN A 339 2.69 -11.70 6.56
CA GLN A 339 3.91 -11.93 7.36
C GLN A 339 4.65 -13.22 6.97
N LEU A 340 3.97 -14.16 6.32
CA LEU A 340 4.54 -15.46 5.93
C LEU A 340 5.26 -15.40 4.57
N ILE A 341 5.13 -14.29 3.84
CA ILE A 341 5.62 -14.15 2.47
C ILE A 341 6.64 -13.01 2.43
N PRO A 342 7.79 -13.19 1.74
CA PRO A 342 8.81 -12.14 1.61
C PRO A 342 8.27 -10.84 1.00
N ASP A 343 7.34 -10.94 0.04
CA ASP A 343 6.68 -9.81 -0.58
C ASP A 343 5.17 -10.04 -0.74
N SER A 344 4.41 -9.45 0.18
CA SER A 344 2.95 -9.52 0.19
C SER A 344 2.26 -8.55 -0.78
N SER A 345 3.02 -7.63 -1.40
CA SER A 345 2.47 -6.70 -2.41
C SER A 345 1.96 -7.44 -3.67
N ASN A 346 2.40 -8.69 -3.88
CA ASN A 346 1.90 -9.55 -4.95
C ASN A 346 0.37 -9.75 -4.94
N TYR A 347 -0.27 -9.63 -3.77
CA TYR A 347 -1.72 -9.73 -3.65
C TYR A 347 -2.45 -8.39 -3.81
N ASP A 348 -1.74 -7.28 -3.79
CA ASP A 348 -2.33 -5.94 -3.85
C ASP A 348 -3.08 -5.74 -5.16
N LEU A 349 -2.51 -6.21 -6.29
CA LEU A 349 -3.18 -6.06 -7.57
C LEU A 349 -4.51 -6.81 -7.61
N HIS A 350 -4.59 -8.02 -7.05
CA HIS A 350 -5.86 -8.75 -6.98
C HIS A 350 -6.90 -7.99 -6.17
N ARG A 351 -6.51 -7.36 -5.05
CA ARG A 351 -7.40 -6.52 -4.22
C ARG A 351 -7.81 -5.24 -4.96
N ILE A 352 -6.89 -4.58 -5.67
CA ILE A 352 -7.15 -3.39 -6.51
C ILE A 352 -8.12 -3.74 -7.65
N MET A 353 -7.94 -4.90 -8.29
CA MET A 353 -8.82 -5.46 -9.31
C MET A 353 -10.16 -5.96 -8.73
N GLY A 354 -10.40 -5.83 -7.42
CA GLY A 354 -11.68 -6.11 -6.80
C GLY A 354 -11.91 -7.57 -6.43
N ALA A 355 -10.87 -8.40 -6.32
CA ALA A 355 -11.01 -9.72 -5.72
C ALA A 355 -11.56 -9.61 -4.28
N VAL A 356 -12.34 -10.60 -3.88
CA VAL A 356 -13.06 -10.63 -2.60
C VAL A 356 -12.79 -11.96 -1.91
N PRO A 357 -12.54 -12.03 -0.58
CA PRO A 357 -12.33 -13.30 0.09
C PRO A 357 -13.58 -14.16 0.00
N VAL A 358 -13.40 -15.43 -0.40
CA VAL A 358 -14.49 -16.38 -0.58
C VAL A 358 -15.16 -16.68 0.77
N THR A 359 -16.39 -16.18 0.91
CA THR A 359 -17.27 -16.44 2.05
C THR A 359 -18.72 -16.40 1.58
N ALA A 360 -19.63 -17.09 2.28
CA ALA A 360 -21.05 -17.05 1.95
C ALA A 360 -21.62 -15.62 1.98
N VAL A 361 -21.15 -14.78 2.91
CA VAL A 361 -21.60 -13.38 3.05
C VAL A 361 -21.16 -12.52 1.88
N ASN A 362 -19.88 -12.61 1.48
CA ASN A 362 -19.38 -11.83 0.35
C ASN A 362 -20.00 -12.29 -0.97
N PHE A 363 -20.16 -13.61 -1.14
CA PHE A 363 -20.79 -14.14 -2.34
C PHE A 363 -22.25 -13.71 -2.45
N TYR A 364 -23.00 -13.76 -1.34
CA TYR A 364 -24.35 -13.22 -1.26
C TYR A 364 -24.40 -11.74 -1.68
N LYS A 365 -23.51 -10.90 -1.12
CA LYS A 365 -23.48 -9.45 -1.39
C LYS A 365 -23.15 -9.15 -2.86
N LEU A 366 -22.18 -9.84 -3.44
CA LEU A 366 -21.84 -9.64 -4.86
C LEU A 366 -23.04 -9.91 -5.78
N LEU A 367 -23.77 -11.01 -5.53
CA LEU A 367 -24.95 -11.35 -6.31
C LEU A 367 -26.12 -10.40 -6.04
N SER A 368 -26.32 -9.96 -4.79
CA SER A 368 -27.37 -8.97 -4.47
C SER A 368 -27.11 -7.61 -5.14
N GLU A 369 -25.85 -7.21 -5.27
CA GLU A 369 -25.39 -6.02 -6.00
C GLU A 369 -25.31 -6.25 -7.53
N LYS A 370 -25.90 -7.35 -8.03
CA LYS A 370 -25.99 -7.70 -9.45
C LYS A 370 -24.63 -7.71 -10.19
N GLN A 371 -23.56 -8.05 -9.48
CA GLN A 371 -22.20 -8.05 -10.04
C GLN A 371 -21.96 -9.27 -10.94
N PHE A 372 -20.89 -9.19 -11.74
CA PHE A 372 -20.30 -10.35 -12.42
C PHE A 372 -19.29 -11.00 -11.47
N VAL A 373 -19.59 -12.21 -11.02
CA VAL A 373 -18.79 -12.95 -10.03
C VAL A 373 -18.02 -14.05 -10.74
N LEU A 374 -16.73 -14.19 -10.43
CA LEU A 374 -15.90 -15.29 -10.91
C LEU A 374 -15.63 -16.28 -9.77
N LEU A 375 -15.94 -17.55 -10.03
CA LEU A 375 -15.79 -18.64 -9.07
C LEU A 375 -15.11 -19.84 -9.73
N TYR A 376 -14.11 -20.37 -9.03
CA TYR A 376 -13.46 -21.64 -9.34
C TYR A 376 -13.81 -22.63 -8.23
N PRO A 377 -14.72 -23.59 -8.46
CA PRO A 377 -15.18 -24.50 -7.41
C PRO A 377 -14.07 -25.39 -6.84
N GLY A 378 -13.06 -25.75 -7.64
CA GLY A 378 -11.89 -26.50 -7.18
C GLY A 378 -10.90 -25.70 -6.32
N GLY A 379 -11.01 -24.36 -6.34
CA GLY A 379 -10.27 -23.45 -5.49
C GLY A 379 -8.74 -23.63 -5.58
N ALA A 380 -8.05 -23.43 -4.44
CA ALA A 380 -6.59 -23.46 -4.39
C ALA A 380 -5.98 -24.83 -4.75
N ARG A 381 -6.72 -25.94 -4.59
CA ARG A 381 -6.25 -27.28 -4.94
C ARG A 381 -6.17 -27.48 -6.46
N GLU A 382 -7.10 -26.87 -7.18
CA GLU A 382 -7.15 -26.86 -8.64
C GLU A 382 -6.09 -25.90 -9.22
N ALA A 383 -5.88 -24.74 -8.59
CA ALA A 383 -4.79 -23.83 -8.97
C ALA A 383 -3.39 -24.42 -8.70
N LEU A 384 -3.26 -25.35 -7.75
CA LEU A 384 -2.00 -26.04 -7.42
C LEU A 384 -2.08 -27.51 -7.80
N HIS A 385 -2.68 -27.80 -8.95
CA HIS A 385 -2.77 -29.16 -9.47
C HIS A 385 -1.38 -29.74 -9.76
N ARG A 386 -1.29 -31.07 -9.74
CA ARG A 386 -0.04 -31.81 -9.93
C ARG A 386 0.10 -32.24 -11.39
N LYS A 387 1.31 -32.64 -11.77
CA LYS A 387 1.55 -33.27 -13.07
C LYS A 387 0.57 -34.44 -13.33
N GLY A 388 -0.07 -34.44 -14.49
CA GLY A 388 -1.11 -35.42 -14.88
C GLY A 388 -2.53 -35.06 -14.41
N GLU A 389 -2.70 -33.91 -13.75
CA GLU A 389 -3.98 -33.38 -13.29
C GLU A 389 -4.43 -32.14 -14.09
N GLU A 390 -3.72 -31.81 -15.18
CA GLU A 390 -4.05 -30.70 -16.08
C GLU A 390 -5.48 -30.86 -16.60
N TYR A 391 -6.20 -29.75 -16.69
CA TYR A 391 -7.58 -29.70 -17.20
C TYR A 391 -8.61 -30.54 -16.42
N ARG A 392 -8.28 -31.04 -15.21
CA ARG A 392 -9.24 -31.77 -14.37
C ARG A 392 -10.05 -30.82 -13.49
N LEU A 393 -11.35 -31.09 -13.41
CA LEU A 393 -12.26 -30.36 -12.52
C LEU A 393 -12.24 -30.99 -11.13
N PHE A 394 -11.82 -30.22 -10.13
CA PHE A 394 -11.80 -30.64 -8.72
C PHE A 394 -13.03 -30.14 -7.96
N TRP A 395 -14.20 -30.19 -8.62
CA TRP A 395 -15.41 -29.58 -8.09
C TRP A 395 -16.02 -30.44 -6.97
N PRO A 396 -16.54 -29.83 -5.90
CA PRO A 396 -17.16 -30.57 -4.81
C PRO A 396 -18.47 -31.23 -5.28
N GLU A 397 -18.72 -32.46 -4.81
CA GLU A 397 -19.94 -33.22 -5.09
C GLU A 397 -21.20 -32.42 -4.72
N GLN A 398 -21.14 -31.67 -3.62
CA GLN A 398 -22.19 -30.75 -3.19
C GLN A 398 -21.74 -29.31 -3.43
N SER A 399 -22.15 -28.78 -4.58
CA SER A 399 -21.82 -27.42 -5.02
C SER A 399 -22.86 -26.40 -4.54
N GLU A 400 -22.61 -25.83 -3.37
CA GLU A 400 -23.48 -24.83 -2.73
C GLU A 400 -23.67 -23.54 -3.54
N PHE A 401 -22.77 -23.26 -4.50
CA PHE A 401 -22.86 -22.06 -5.31
C PHE A 401 -24.09 -22.05 -6.23
N VAL A 402 -24.59 -23.22 -6.65
CA VAL A 402 -25.80 -23.33 -7.49
C VAL A 402 -27.01 -22.86 -6.70
N ARG A 403 -27.11 -23.23 -5.43
CA ARG A 403 -28.18 -22.80 -4.53
C ARG A 403 -28.13 -21.28 -4.32
N MET A 404 -26.94 -20.72 -4.12
CA MET A 404 -26.76 -19.28 -3.98
C MET A 404 -27.13 -18.53 -5.28
N ALA A 405 -26.65 -18.99 -6.43
CA ALA A 405 -26.97 -18.39 -7.73
C ALA A 405 -28.49 -18.42 -8.00
N SER A 406 -29.14 -19.56 -7.76
CA SER A 406 -30.59 -19.72 -7.93
C SER A 406 -31.40 -18.74 -7.08
N ARG A 407 -30.99 -18.49 -5.82
CA ARG A 407 -31.65 -17.54 -4.92
C ARG A 407 -31.76 -16.12 -5.49
N PHE A 408 -30.81 -15.71 -6.32
CA PHE A 408 -30.75 -14.38 -6.93
C PHE A 408 -31.14 -14.37 -8.41
N GLY A 409 -31.53 -15.51 -8.98
CA GLY A 409 -31.76 -15.64 -10.42
C GLY A 409 -30.50 -15.34 -11.24
N ALA A 410 -29.31 -15.63 -10.71
CA ALA A 410 -28.05 -15.35 -11.38
C ALA A 410 -27.87 -16.25 -12.60
N THR A 411 -27.41 -15.67 -13.71
CA THR A 411 -27.05 -16.46 -14.90
C THR A 411 -25.72 -17.14 -14.65
N ILE A 412 -25.72 -18.48 -14.61
CA ILE A 412 -24.49 -19.26 -14.51
C ILE A 412 -23.92 -19.43 -15.92
N ILE A 413 -22.70 -18.96 -16.13
CA ILE A 413 -21.98 -19.08 -17.39
C ILE A 413 -20.75 -19.95 -17.15
N PRO A 414 -20.78 -21.22 -17.61
CA PRO A 414 -19.58 -22.03 -17.61
C PRO A 414 -18.58 -21.49 -18.65
N PHE A 415 -17.30 -21.49 -18.31
CA PHE A 415 -16.23 -21.20 -19.25
C PHE A 415 -15.05 -22.16 -19.03
N GLY A 416 -14.22 -22.29 -20.06
CA GLY A 416 -12.95 -23.00 -19.99
C GLY A 416 -11.84 -22.16 -20.61
N VAL A 417 -10.63 -22.35 -20.13
CA VAL A 417 -9.40 -21.85 -20.75
C VAL A 417 -8.66 -23.07 -21.32
N VAL A 418 -7.75 -22.93 -22.28
CA VAL A 418 -6.91 -24.03 -22.79
C VAL A 418 -5.55 -23.45 -23.18
N GLY A 419 -4.47 -24.23 -22.99
CA GLY A 419 -3.16 -23.96 -23.59
C GLY A 419 -2.07 -23.48 -22.63
N GLU A 420 -2.42 -22.92 -21.47
CA GLU A 420 -1.43 -22.40 -20.52
C GLU A 420 -0.61 -23.51 -19.86
N ASP A 421 -1.27 -24.57 -19.39
CA ASP A 421 -0.60 -25.74 -18.80
C ASP A 421 0.31 -26.44 -19.83
N ASP A 422 -0.06 -26.41 -21.13
CA ASP A 422 0.73 -27.03 -22.21
C ASP A 422 2.07 -26.31 -22.45
N ILE A 423 2.18 -25.02 -22.11
CA ILE A 423 3.42 -24.24 -22.27
C ILE A 423 4.50 -24.77 -21.31
N CYS A 424 4.11 -25.22 -20.12
CA CYS A 424 5.05 -25.80 -19.17
C CYS A 424 5.73 -27.06 -19.71
N ASP A 425 5.03 -27.86 -20.52
CA ASP A 425 5.59 -29.05 -21.18
C ASP A 425 6.51 -28.72 -22.37
N VAL A 426 6.43 -27.52 -22.93
CA VAL A 426 7.29 -27.06 -24.03
C VAL A 426 8.53 -26.34 -23.52
N CYS A 427 8.45 -25.66 -22.38
CA CYS A 427 9.53 -24.83 -21.83
C CYS A 427 10.38 -25.49 -20.73
N CYS A 428 9.95 -26.61 -20.16
CA CYS A 428 10.67 -27.39 -19.14
C CYS A 428 11.01 -28.79 -19.65
#